data_AF-A0A9X9MD93-F1
#
_entry.id   AF-A0A9X9MD93-F1
#
_cell.length_a   1.000
_cell.length_b   1.000
_cell.length_c   1.000
_cell.angle_alpha   90.00
_cell.angle_beta   90.00
_cell.angle_gamma   90.00
#
_symmetry.space_group_name_H-M   'P 1'
#
loop_
_entity.id
_entity.type
_entity.pdbx_description
1 polymer ?
#
loop_
_entity_poly.entity_id
_entity_poly.type
_entity_poly.pdbx_seq_one_letter_code
_entity_poly.pdbx_strand_id
1 'polypeptide(L)'
;MAATLQIIKENFPELLSLNLCKNKLYQLDGLSDIIQMVPTVNILNLSKNEVPSVWELGKMKGLKLEELWLKENPLCGIFPNQSTCVMSVVTSVTPPGELCNLGA
;
A
#
# COMPACT_ATOMS: atom_id res chain seq x y z
N MET A 1 6.65 -9.42 -8.67
CA MET A 1 6.18 -9.96 -7.38
C MET A 1 5.62 -11.39 -7.48
N ALA A 2 5.17 -11.84 -8.66
CA ALA A 2 4.45 -13.12 -8.83
C ALA A 2 5.04 -14.34 -8.08
N ALA A 3 6.35 -14.62 -8.22
CA ALA A 3 6.97 -15.77 -7.54
C ALA A 3 6.84 -15.72 -6.00
N THR A 4 7.02 -14.53 -5.40
CA THR A 4 6.85 -14.33 -3.96
C THR A 4 5.42 -14.62 -3.52
N LEU A 5 4.42 -14.12 -4.27
CA LEU A 5 3.01 -14.36 -3.95
C LEU A 5 2.62 -15.83 -4.10
N GLN A 6 3.19 -16.52 -5.10
CA GLN A 6 2.98 -17.95 -5.27
C GLN A 6 3.52 -18.74 -4.07
N ILE A 7 4.74 -18.43 -3.61
CA ILE A 7 5.32 -19.07 -2.42
C ILE A 7 4.45 -18.81 -1.18
N ILE A 8 3.95 -17.59 -1.00
CA ILE A 8 3.06 -17.26 0.12
C ILE A 8 1.75 -18.05 0.01
N LYS A 9 1.12 -18.09 -1.16
CA LYS A 9 -0.12 -18.84 -1.37
C LYS A 9 0.04 -20.33 -1.07
N GLU A 10 1.17 -20.93 -1.48
CA GLU A 10 1.42 -22.37 -1.31
C GLU A 10 1.83 -22.74 0.12
N ASN A 11 2.61 -21.89 0.79
CA ASN A 11 3.25 -22.25 2.07
C ASN A 11 2.65 -21.50 3.28
N PHE A 12 2.05 -20.34 3.07
CA PHE A 12 1.53 -19.44 4.11
C PHE A 12 0.17 -18.85 3.73
N PRO A 13 -0.86 -19.68 3.41
CA PRO A 13 -2.15 -19.20 2.90
C PRO A 13 -2.91 -18.30 3.90
N GLU A 14 -2.61 -18.41 5.19
CA GLU A 14 -3.24 -17.65 6.28
C GLU A 14 -2.46 -16.37 6.66
N LEU A 15 -1.48 -15.96 5.85
CA LEU A 15 -0.67 -14.78 6.14
C LEU A 15 -1.54 -13.50 6.22
N LEU A 16 -1.51 -12.83 7.37
CA LEU A 16 -2.25 -11.57 7.59
C LEU A 16 -1.40 -10.33 7.32
N SER A 17 -0.10 -10.40 7.62
CA SER A 17 0.82 -9.25 7.53
C SER A 17 1.96 -9.52 6.56
N LEU A 18 2.13 -8.62 5.61
CA LEU A 18 3.20 -8.67 4.62
C LEU A 18 4.11 -7.43 4.78
N ASN A 19 5.39 -7.67 5.05
CA ASN A 19 6.38 -6.61 5.19
C ASN A 19 7.28 -6.53 3.95
N LEU A 20 7.17 -5.43 3.22
CA LEU A 20 7.97 -5.10 2.03
C LEU A 20 8.80 -3.83 2.24
N CYS A 21 9.08 -3.47 3.48
CA CYS A 21 9.91 -2.32 3.83
C CYS A 21 11.32 -2.41 3.21
N LYS A 22 11.88 -1.29 2.72
CA LYS A 22 13.25 -1.22 2.17
C LYS A 22 13.54 -2.12 0.97
N ASN A 23 12.57 -2.32 0.08
CA ASN A 23 12.75 -3.13 -1.14
C ASN A 23 12.96 -2.31 -2.43
N LYS A 24 13.12 -0.98 -2.32
CA LYS A 24 13.27 -0.06 -3.47
C LYS A 24 12.13 -0.22 -4.49
N LEU A 25 10.90 -0.40 -4.02
CA LEU A 25 9.73 -0.50 -4.89
C LEU A 25 9.39 0.88 -5.44
N TYR A 26 9.40 1.01 -6.76
CA TYR A 26 8.97 2.22 -7.49
C TYR A 26 7.56 2.08 -8.06
N GLN A 27 7.22 0.86 -8.48
CA GLN A 27 5.97 0.49 -9.14
C GLN A 27 5.21 -0.54 -8.30
N LEU A 28 3.89 -0.40 -8.22
CA LEU A 28 3.03 -1.27 -7.38
C LEU A 28 2.09 -2.17 -8.19
N ASP A 29 2.27 -2.26 -9.51
CA ASP A 29 1.40 -3.06 -10.41
C ASP A 29 1.28 -4.53 -9.96
N GLY A 30 2.39 -5.13 -9.53
CA GLY A 30 2.43 -6.52 -9.07
C GLY A 30 1.84 -6.77 -7.69
N LEU A 31 1.36 -5.74 -6.97
CA LEU A 31 0.65 -5.90 -5.70
C LEU A 31 -0.87 -6.06 -5.90
N SER A 32 -1.40 -5.73 -7.08
CA SER A 32 -2.81 -5.96 -7.41
C SER A 32 -3.19 -7.44 -7.34
N ASP A 33 -2.25 -8.34 -7.67
CA ASP A 33 -2.39 -9.79 -7.60
C ASP A 33 -2.62 -10.31 -6.17
N ILE A 34 -2.26 -9.55 -5.12
CA ILE A 34 -2.50 -9.94 -3.72
C ILE A 34 -3.99 -10.21 -3.48
N ILE A 35 -4.88 -9.42 -4.10
CA ILE A 35 -6.34 -9.58 -3.98
C ILE A 35 -6.78 -11.02 -4.32
N GLN A 36 -6.13 -11.64 -5.30
CA GLN A 36 -6.49 -12.99 -5.77
C GLN A 36 -5.60 -14.09 -5.18
N MET A 37 -4.31 -13.81 -5.01
CA MET A 37 -3.33 -14.83 -4.62
C MET A 37 -3.25 -15.02 -3.10
N VAL A 38 -3.37 -13.94 -2.33
CA VAL A 38 -3.22 -13.96 -0.87
C VAL A 38 -4.24 -13.00 -0.24
N PRO A 39 -5.55 -13.29 -0.36
CA PRO A 39 -6.63 -12.38 0.04
C PRO A 39 -6.71 -12.14 1.55
N THR A 40 -5.99 -12.91 2.34
CA THR A 40 -5.90 -12.85 3.80
C THR A 40 -5.03 -11.69 4.29
N VAL A 41 -4.15 -11.16 3.45
CA VAL A 41 -3.28 -10.03 3.83
C VAL A 41 -4.11 -8.76 3.99
N ASN A 42 -4.15 -8.25 5.23
CA ASN A 42 -4.81 -6.99 5.59
C ASN A 42 -3.83 -5.98 6.21
N ILE A 43 -2.58 -6.36 6.50
CA ILE A 43 -1.53 -5.45 7.00
C ILE A 43 -0.40 -5.43 5.98
N LEU A 44 -0.06 -4.24 5.46
CA LEU A 44 0.99 -4.08 4.46
C LEU A 44 1.98 -2.98 4.84
N ASN A 45 3.27 -3.32 4.91
CA ASN A 45 4.33 -2.34 5.13
C ASN A 45 5.12 -2.08 3.85
N LEU A 46 4.97 -0.87 3.29
CA LEU A 46 5.70 -0.35 2.13
C LEU A 46 6.65 0.79 2.50
N SER A 47 6.95 1.00 3.79
CA SER A 47 7.82 2.09 4.21
C SER A 47 9.25 1.96 3.64
N LYS A 48 9.94 3.09 3.47
CA LYS A 48 11.32 3.16 2.98
C LYS A 48 11.49 2.51 1.60
N ASN A 49 10.48 2.66 0.75
CA ASN A 49 10.56 2.34 -0.68
C ASN A 49 10.66 3.64 -1.48
N GLU A 50 10.52 3.54 -2.80
CA GLU A 50 10.74 4.65 -3.73
C GLU A 50 9.45 4.99 -4.49
N VAL A 51 8.30 4.82 -3.83
CA VAL A 51 7.00 5.02 -4.45
C VAL A 51 6.80 6.53 -4.71
N PRO A 52 6.70 6.96 -5.99
CA PRO A 52 6.84 8.36 -6.37
C PRO A 52 5.58 9.19 -6.13
N SER A 53 4.39 8.58 -6.16
CA SER A 53 3.14 9.33 -6.15
C SER A 53 1.94 8.51 -5.68
N VAL A 54 0.84 9.22 -5.41
CA VAL A 54 -0.47 8.64 -5.07
C VAL A 54 -1.06 7.80 -6.22
N TRP A 55 -0.69 8.08 -7.47
CA TRP A 55 -1.12 7.28 -8.62
C TRP A 55 -0.70 5.81 -8.47
N GLU A 56 0.52 5.55 -8.01
CA GLU A 56 0.99 4.19 -7.77
C GLU A 56 0.18 3.50 -6.67
N LEU A 57 -0.27 4.22 -5.64
CA LEU A 57 -1.18 3.68 -4.62
C LEU A 57 -2.54 3.30 -5.22
N GLY A 58 -3.01 4.05 -6.23
CA GLY A 58 -4.26 3.78 -6.94
C GLY A 58 -4.29 2.40 -7.62
N LYS A 59 -3.13 1.82 -7.97
CA LYS A 59 -3.03 0.47 -8.56
C LYS A 59 -3.37 -0.64 -7.58
N MET A 60 -3.30 -0.35 -6.28
CA MET A 60 -3.66 -1.26 -5.20
C MET A 60 -5.11 -1.06 -4.73
N LYS A 61 -5.91 -0.28 -5.46
CA LYS A 61 -7.33 -0.08 -5.17
C LYS A 61 -8.04 -1.44 -5.17
N GLY A 62 -8.74 -1.75 -4.09
CA GLY A 62 -9.43 -3.02 -3.89
C GLY A 62 -8.78 -3.94 -2.87
N LEU A 63 -7.53 -3.68 -2.46
CA LEU A 63 -6.97 -4.32 -1.27
C LEU A 63 -7.76 -3.88 -0.03
N LYS A 64 -8.18 -4.86 0.78
CA LYS A 64 -8.87 -4.65 2.04
C LYS A 64 -7.85 -4.60 3.18
N LEU A 65 -7.06 -3.53 3.20
CA LEU A 65 -6.06 -3.32 4.25
C LEU A 65 -6.71 -2.67 5.48
N GLU A 66 -6.36 -3.17 6.66
CA GLU A 66 -6.58 -2.53 7.96
C GLU A 66 -5.42 -1.59 8.30
N GLU A 67 -4.20 -1.92 7.87
CA GLU A 67 -3.01 -1.11 8.09
C GLU A 67 -2.13 -1.00 6.84
N LEU A 68 -1.68 0.23 6.55
CA LEU A 68 -0.75 0.52 5.46
C LEU A 68 0.35 1.50 5.92
N TRP A 69 1.60 1.10 5.77
CA TRP A 69 2.75 1.92 6.19
C TRP A 69 3.48 2.46 4.96
N LEU A 70 3.53 3.78 4.80
CA LEU A 70 4.15 4.44 3.64
C LEU A 70 5.31 5.38 4.02
N LYS A 71 5.68 5.44 5.31
CA LYS A 71 6.74 6.31 5.82
C LYS A 71 8.01 6.23 4.98
N GLU A 72 8.68 7.37 4.75
CA GLU A 72 9.94 7.43 4.01
C GLU A 72 9.83 6.94 2.55
N ASN A 73 8.70 7.23 1.88
CA ASN A 73 8.58 7.17 0.42
C ASN A 73 8.54 8.60 -0.16
N PRO A 74 9.00 8.83 -1.41
CA PRO A 74 8.93 10.13 -2.07
C PRO A 74 7.53 10.75 -2.10
N LEU A 75 6.48 9.93 -2.30
CA LEU A 75 5.08 10.40 -2.25
C LEU A 75 4.72 11.14 -0.95
N CYS A 76 5.42 10.82 0.15
CA CYS A 76 5.16 11.46 1.44
C CYS A 76 5.67 12.90 1.54
N GLY A 77 6.60 13.30 0.67
CA GLY A 77 7.07 14.69 0.58
C GLY A 77 6.00 15.66 0.07
N ILE A 78 4.90 15.13 -0.48
CA ILE A 78 3.76 15.92 -0.97
C ILE A 78 2.83 16.33 0.19
N PHE A 79 2.85 15.61 1.32
CA PHE A 79 1.97 15.91 2.45
C PHE A 79 2.63 16.90 3.42
N PRO A 80 1.96 18.03 3.76
CA PRO A 80 2.54 19.05 4.64
C PRO A 80 2.75 18.55 6.09
N ASN A 81 2.02 17.51 6.53
CA ASN A 81 2.18 16.88 7.83
C ASN A 81 2.73 15.46 7.70
N GLN A 82 3.82 15.16 8.42
CA GLN A 82 4.45 13.83 8.43
C GLN A 82 3.54 12.74 9.02
N SER A 83 2.56 13.09 9.85
CA SER A 83 1.57 12.15 10.39
C SER A 83 0.62 11.61 9.33
N THR A 84 0.35 12.37 8.26
CA THR A 84 -0.50 11.94 7.14
C THR A 84 0.14 10.82 6.31
N CYS A 85 1.47 10.67 6.39
CA CYS A 85 2.22 9.62 5.70
C CYS A 85 2.08 8.24 6.37
N VAL A 86 1.52 8.16 7.59
CA VAL A 86 1.01 6.92 8.18
C VAL A 86 -0.49 6.90 7.93
N MET A 87 -0.91 6.28 6.83
CA MET A 87 -2.32 6.17 6.52
C MET A 87 -2.86 4.91 7.22
N SER A 88 -3.40 5.07 8.43
CA SER A 88 -4.33 4.09 8.99
C SER A 88 -5.57 4.08 8.10
N VAL A 89 -5.55 3.28 7.03
CA VAL A 89 -6.70 3.13 6.13
C VAL A 89 -7.72 2.24 6.84
N VAL A 90 -8.53 2.83 7.71
CA VAL A 90 -9.83 2.25 8.03
C VAL A 90 -10.83 2.92 7.10
N THR A 91 -11.46 2.09 6.28
CA THR A 91 -12.39 2.36 5.17
C THR A 91 -11.73 2.63 3.81
N SER A 92 -11.85 1.62 2.94
CA SER A 92 -11.78 1.64 1.48
C SER A 92 -10.98 2.79 0.88
N VAL A 93 -9.79 2.49 0.32
CA VAL A 93 -8.92 3.42 -0.43
C VAL A 93 -9.74 4.38 -1.33
N THR A 94 -10.17 5.50 -0.75
CA THR A 94 -10.71 6.65 -1.46
C THR A 94 -9.50 7.50 -1.79
N PRO A 95 -9.26 7.82 -3.08
CA PRO A 95 -8.13 8.66 -3.43
C PRO A 95 -8.26 10.02 -2.71
N PRO A 96 -7.14 10.64 -2.29
CA PRO A 96 -7.11 11.97 -1.66
C PRO A 96 -7.76 13.11 -2.46
N GLY A 97 -8.24 12.86 -3.68
CA GLY A 97 -8.90 13.83 -4.55
C GLY A 97 -10.20 14.40 -4.01
N GLU A 98 -10.78 13.83 -2.95
CA GLU A 98 -11.95 14.42 -2.27
C GLU A 98 -11.60 15.40 -1.13
N LEU A 99 -10.32 15.56 -0.77
CA LEU A 99 -9.90 16.54 0.25
C LEU A 99 -9.54 17.92 -0.33
N CYS A 100 -9.43 18.06 -1.65
CA CYS A 100 -9.10 19.35 -2.29
C CYS A 100 -10.28 20.33 -2.42
N ASN A 101 -11.51 19.96 -2.02
CA ASN A 101 -12.70 20.82 -2.15
C ASN A 101 -13.27 21.34 -0.81
N LEU A 102 -12.48 21.38 0.27
CA LEU A 102 -12.82 22.14 1.49
C LEU A 102 -11.76 23.22 1.72
N GLY A 103 -11.81 24.25 0.88
CA GLY A 103 -10.88 25.37 0.90
C GLY A 103 -11.25 26.41 -0.14
N ALA A 104 -12.49 26.88 -0.11
CA ALA A 104 -12.94 28.12 -0.72
C ALA A 104 -13.80 28.87 0.30
#